data_AF-A0A3B1KI31-F1
#
_entry.id   AF-A0A3B1KI31-F1
#
_cell.length_a   1.000
_cell.length_b   1.000
_cell.length_c   1.000
_cell.angle_alpha   90.00
_cell.angle_beta   90.00
_cell.angle_gamma   90.00
#
_symmetry.space_group_name_H-M   'P 1'
#
loop_
_entity.id
_entity.type
_entity.pdbx_description
1 polymer ?
#
loop_
_entity_poly.entity_id
_entity_poly.type
_entity_poly.pdbx_seq_one_letter_code
_entity_poly.pdbx_strand_id
1 'polypeptide(L)'
;MEMVRRILVHLSKDNAAPQCARFVQSITGHFIGNADDQATVNCSLENNRFILCEGNHEGGVPLKRASFCPIKFLSHSEADSLPSDILSRGVDVGVAVLLESANQRLLLTRRASSLRIFPNVWVPPGGHVELDEKLLDAGLRELREETGLKLDPEDISSTRLLGLWESVYPPMLSHGLPQRHHVVTYMLLSCRLTHQQLQSCLRPEPGEVSGCVWADVGLVKAIVSAVDGEEDAVCVPADLPRSISVTEVSPEGELSESKMPVLVFCNRAPAEGEDVERVSTGTKYALELWLKTLEASFNKS
;
A
#
# COMPACT_ATOMS: atom_id res chain seq x y z
N MET A 1 -1.59 -26.92 -16.60
CA MET A 1 -1.45 -25.62 -15.92
C MET A 1 -2.04 -25.79 -14.54
N GLU A 2 -1.20 -25.93 -13.52
CA GLU A 2 -1.68 -25.80 -12.14
C GLU A 2 -2.33 -24.43 -12.02
N MET A 3 -3.63 -24.40 -11.68
CA MET A 3 -4.25 -23.16 -11.23
C MET A 3 -3.49 -22.76 -9.97
N VAL A 4 -2.64 -21.73 -10.08
CA VAL A 4 -1.99 -21.12 -8.92
C VAL A 4 -3.11 -20.72 -7.97
N ARG A 5 -3.27 -21.50 -6.90
CA ARG A 5 -4.26 -21.24 -5.86
C ARG A 5 -3.78 -19.99 -5.13
N ARG A 6 -4.55 -18.91 -5.25
CA ARG A 6 -4.26 -17.60 -4.63
C ARG A 6 -5.36 -17.27 -3.65
N ILE A 7 -5.03 -16.49 -2.62
CA ILE A 7 -6.04 -15.93 -1.72
C ILE A 7 -6.77 -14.82 -2.48
N LEU A 8 -8.10 -14.95 -2.55
CA LEU A 8 -8.97 -13.98 -3.19
C LEU A 8 -9.89 -13.29 -2.18
N VAL A 9 -10.25 -12.06 -2.49
CA VAL A 9 -11.23 -11.28 -1.74
C VAL A 9 -12.60 -11.91 -1.89
N HIS A 10 -13.27 -12.11 -0.76
CA HIS A 10 -14.66 -12.54 -0.67
C HIS A 10 -15.47 -11.46 0.04
N LEU A 11 -16.68 -11.21 -0.44
CA LEU A 11 -17.55 -10.15 0.05
C LEU A 11 -18.79 -10.74 0.70
N SER A 12 -19.18 -10.19 1.84
CA SER A 12 -20.37 -10.55 2.59
C SER A 12 -21.09 -9.30 3.06
N LYS A 13 -22.35 -9.12 2.63
CA LYS A 13 -23.21 -8.02 3.07
C LYS A 13 -24.53 -8.58 3.59
N ASP A 14 -25.16 -7.91 4.55
CA ASP A 14 -26.44 -8.32 5.14
C ASP A 14 -26.46 -9.75 5.71
N ASN A 15 -25.33 -10.20 6.29
CA ASN A 15 -25.12 -11.57 6.78
C ASN A 15 -25.27 -12.69 5.72
N ALA A 16 -25.14 -12.35 4.43
CA ALA A 16 -25.10 -13.34 3.36
C ALA A 16 -23.82 -14.19 3.42
N ALA A 17 -23.85 -15.37 2.79
CA ALA A 17 -22.65 -16.19 2.66
C ALA A 17 -21.57 -15.46 1.82
N PRO A 18 -20.29 -15.47 2.24
CA PRO A 18 -19.22 -14.79 1.50
C PRO A 18 -19.08 -15.33 0.07
N GLN A 19 -19.08 -14.43 -0.92
CA GLN A 19 -18.90 -14.75 -2.33
C GLN A 19 -17.58 -14.18 -2.85
N CYS A 20 -16.87 -14.94 -3.69
CA CYS A 20 -15.64 -14.45 -4.33
C CYS A 20 -15.94 -13.19 -5.14
N ALA A 21 -15.19 -12.12 -4.91
CA ALA A 21 -15.32 -10.89 -5.67
C ALA A 21 -14.94 -11.13 -7.14
N ARG A 22 -15.77 -10.61 -8.05
CA ARG A 22 -15.44 -10.63 -9.49
C ARG A 22 -14.37 -9.59 -9.77
N PHE A 23 -13.53 -9.83 -10.76
CA PHE A 23 -12.47 -8.88 -11.15
C PHE A 23 -13.00 -7.46 -11.39
N VAL A 24 -14.16 -7.33 -12.06
CA VAL A 24 -14.77 -6.04 -12.41
C VAL A 24 -15.66 -5.44 -11.30
N GLN A 25 -15.78 -6.10 -10.15
CA GLN A 25 -16.64 -5.64 -9.06
C GLN A 25 -15.91 -4.66 -8.17
N SER A 26 -16.45 -3.45 -7.98
CA SER A 26 -15.89 -2.54 -6.99
C SER A 26 -16.07 -3.08 -5.57
N ILE A 27 -14.97 -3.22 -4.85
CA ILE A 27 -14.92 -3.71 -3.47
C ILE A 27 -15.45 -2.63 -2.53
N THR A 28 -14.94 -1.40 -2.62
CA THR A 28 -15.45 -0.27 -1.82
C THR A 28 -16.91 0.01 -2.17
N GLY A 29 -17.23 -0.01 -3.47
CA GLY A 29 -18.59 0.28 -3.95
C GLY A 29 -19.62 -0.76 -3.55
N HIS A 30 -19.22 -2.00 -3.26
CA HIS A 30 -20.11 -3.04 -2.76
C HIS A 30 -20.75 -2.64 -1.41
N PHE A 31 -20.02 -1.94 -0.55
CA PHE A 31 -20.51 -1.55 0.78
C PHE A 31 -21.26 -0.22 0.76
N ILE A 32 -20.73 0.80 0.07
CA ILE A 32 -21.23 2.19 0.15
C ILE A 32 -21.84 2.73 -1.16
N GLY A 33 -21.83 1.95 -2.25
CA GLY A 33 -22.18 2.44 -3.58
C GLY A 33 -21.13 3.36 -4.19
N ASN A 34 -21.55 4.28 -5.05
CA ASN A 34 -20.65 5.14 -5.83
C ASN A 34 -20.56 6.59 -5.31
N ALA A 35 -21.23 6.91 -4.20
CA ALA A 35 -21.32 8.28 -3.68
C ALA A 35 -20.05 8.73 -2.93
N ASP A 36 -19.31 7.80 -2.35
CA ASP A 36 -18.10 8.05 -1.57
C ASP A 36 -16.99 7.07 -2.01
N ASP A 37 -15.77 7.27 -1.54
CA ASP A 37 -14.59 6.46 -1.84
C ASP A 37 -14.00 5.77 -0.59
N GLN A 38 -14.71 5.85 0.54
CA GLN A 38 -14.33 5.18 1.78
C GLN A 38 -15.51 4.43 2.43
N ALA A 39 -15.27 3.17 2.77
CA ALA A 39 -16.17 2.34 3.57
C ALA A 39 -15.52 1.99 4.93
N THR A 40 -16.35 1.55 5.88
CA THR A 40 -15.88 0.89 7.10
C THR A 40 -16.28 -0.59 7.01
N VAL A 41 -15.31 -1.49 7.16
CA VAL A 41 -15.52 -2.93 6.98
C VAL A 41 -14.90 -3.71 8.13
N ASN A 42 -15.41 -4.91 8.38
CA ASN A 42 -14.69 -5.93 9.14
C ASN A 42 -13.97 -6.86 8.16
N CYS A 43 -12.81 -7.39 8.54
CA CYS A 43 -12.06 -8.30 7.69
C CYS A 43 -11.49 -9.49 8.46
N SER A 44 -11.46 -10.65 7.83
CA SER A 44 -10.79 -11.85 8.34
C SER A 44 -10.12 -12.63 7.21
N LEU A 45 -9.08 -13.39 7.53
CA LEU A 45 -8.46 -14.35 6.62
C LEU A 45 -8.78 -15.76 7.14
N GLU A 46 -9.66 -16.46 6.44
CA GLU A 46 -10.21 -17.75 6.86
C GLU A 46 -10.18 -18.77 5.72
N ASN A 47 -9.56 -19.93 5.94
CA ASN A 47 -9.48 -21.02 4.97
C ASN A 47 -9.03 -20.52 3.58
N ASN A 48 -7.97 -19.73 3.53
CA ASN A 48 -7.41 -19.13 2.31
C ASN A 48 -8.37 -18.19 1.55
N ARG A 49 -9.31 -17.57 2.26
CA ARG A 49 -10.22 -16.53 1.74
C ARG A 49 -10.11 -15.29 2.60
N PHE A 50 -9.85 -14.16 1.98
CA PHE A 50 -9.88 -12.87 2.67
C PHE A 50 -11.30 -12.32 2.61
N ILE A 51 -12.02 -12.40 3.71
CA ILE A 51 -13.43 -12.05 3.79
C ILE A 51 -13.55 -10.61 4.27
N LEU A 52 -14.28 -9.80 3.50
CA LEU A 52 -14.72 -8.46 3.91
C LEU A 52 -16.22 -8.50 4.16
N CYS A 53 -16.63 -7.98 5.31
CA CYS A 53 -18.03 -7.79 5.64
C CYS A 53 -18.32 -6.38 6.14
N GLU A 54 -19.61 -6.02 6.18
CA GLU A 54 -20.03 -4.70 6.61
C GLU A 54 -19.53 -4.41 8.02
N GLY A 55 -18.87 -3.26 8.17
CA GLY A 55 -18.26 -2.83 9.42
C GLY A 55 -19.21 -1.91 10.19
N ASN A 56 -19.22 -2.06 11.50
CA ASN A 56 -19.85 -1.14 12.42
C ASN A 56 -18.90 0.06 12.62
N HIS A 57 -19.43 1.26 12.87
CA HIS A 57 -18.59 2.44 13.14
C HIS A 57 -17.63 2.25 14.33
N GLU A 58 -17.97 1.36 15.27
CA GLU A 58 -17.09 0.98 16.39
C GLU A 58 -16.30 -0.29 16.03
N GLY A 59 -14.99 -0.14 15.81
CA GLY A 59 -14.06 -1.27 15.65
C GLY A 59 -13.81 -1.74 14.21
N GLY A 60 -14.51 -1.19 13.22
CA GLY A 60 -14.25 -1.48 11.81
C GLY A 60 -12.92 -0.90 11.29
N VAL A 61 -12.43 -1.49 10.20
CA VAL A 61 -11.23 -1.08 9.47
C VAL A 61 -11.64 -0.19 8.31
N PRO A 62 -10.99 0.97 8.09
CA PRO A 62 -11.28 1.79 6.93
C PRO A 62 -10.82 1.08 5.65
N LEU A 63 -11.68 1.05 4.65
CA LEU A 63 -11.39 0.61 3.29
C LEU A 63 -11.56 1.80 2.36
N LYS A 64 -10.52 2.16 1.61
CA LYS A 64 -10.54 3.32 0.70
C LYS A 64 -10.10 2.93 -0.71
N ARG A 65 -10.55 3.69 -1.70
CA ARG A 65 -10.04 3.68 -3.08
C ARG A 65 -9.64 5.10 -3.50
N ALA A 66 -8.90 5.22 -4.60
CA ALA A 66 -8.68 6.52 -5.22
C ALA A 66 -9.98 7.08 -5.81
N SER A 67 -10.14 8.40 -5.80
CA SER A 67 -11.30 9.08 -6.41
C SER A 67 -11.42 8.80 -7.91
N PHE A 68 -10.29 8.53 -8.57
CA PHE A 68 -10.13 8.15 -9.97
C PHE A 68 -10.06 6.63 -10.21
N CYS A 69 -10.39 5.78 -9.22
CA CYS A 69 -10.29 4.33 -9.33
C CYS A 69 -11.05 3.82 -10.57
N PRO A 70 -10.39 3.10 -11.50
CA PRO A 70 -10.99 2.76 -12.80
C PRO A 70 -12.18 1.82 -12.67
N ILE A 71 -12.18 0.93 -11.68
CA ILE A 71 -13.32 0.02 -11.42
C ILE A 71 -14.59 0.77 -10.99
N LYS A 72 -14.46 1.98 -10.40
CA LYS A 72 -15.60 2.86 -10.08
C LYS A 72 -16.28 3.41 -11.35
N PHE A 73 -15.51 3.62 -12.42
CA PHE A 73 -15.97 4.28 -13.65
C PHE A 73 -16.08 3.35 -14.85
N LEU A 74 -15.69 2.09 -14.72
CA LEU A 74 -15.71 1.11 -15.79
C LEU A 74 -17.15 0.88 -16.28
N SER A 75 -17.41 1.16 -17.56
CA SER A 75 -18.72 0.89 -18.15
C SER A 75 -18.94 -0.61 -18.38
N HIS A 76 -20.21 -1.02 -18.53
CA HIS A 76 -20.55 -2.41 -18.84
C HIS A 76 -19.87 -2.89 -20.14
N SER A 77 -19.87 -2.05 -21.19
CA SER A 77 -19.21 -2.39 -22.46
C SER A 77 -17.70 -2.55 -22.33
N GLU A 78 -17.04 -1.72 -21.53
CA GLU A 78 -15.59 -1.85 -21.28
C GLU A 78 -15.29 -3.10 -20.47
N ALA A 79 -16.07 -3.37 -19.42
CA ALA A 79 -15.96 -4.58 -18.61
C ALA A 79 -16.12 -5.86 -19.46
N ASP A 80 -17.10 -5.89 -20.37
CA ASP A 80 -17.37 -7.02 -21.26
C ASP A 80 -16.27 -7.21 -22.34
N SER A 81 -15.52 -6.15 -22.65
CA SER A 81 -14.40 -6.19 -23.61
C SER A 81 -13.09 -6.71 -23.02
N LEU A 82 -13.01 -6.86 -21.69
CA LEU A 82 -11.81 -7.38 -21.04
C LEU A 82 -11.57 -8.86 -21.44
N PRO A 83 -10.30 -9.24 -21.70
CA PRO A 83 -9.93 -10.62 -21.94
C PRO A 83 -10.43 -11.60 -20.87
N SER A 84 -10.83 -12.81 -21.30
CA SER A 84 -11.38 -13.83 -20.40
C SER A 84 -10.42 -14.25 -19.28
N ASP A 85 -9.12 -14.25 -19.55
CA ASP A 85 -8.09 -14.55 -18.55
C ASP A 85 -8.07 -13.48 -17.45
N ILE A 86 -8.29 -12.20 -17.79
CA ILE A 86 -8.41 -11.09 -16.82
C ILE A 86 -9.69 -11.22 -16.01
N LEU A 87 -10.83 -11.47 -16.65
CA LEU A 87 -12.13 -11.61 -15.97
C LEU A 87 -12.15 -12.77 -14.97
N SER A 88 -11.38 -13.83 -15.25
CA SER A 88 -11.28 -15.01 -14.38
C SER A 88 -10.38 -14.85 -13.15
N ARG A 89 -9.66 -13.73 -13.01
CA ARG A 89 -8.64 -13.56 -11.96
C ARG A 89 -9.19 -13.42 -10.55
N GLY A 90 -10.41 -12.90 -10.41
CA GLY A 90 -10.93 -12.41 -9.12
C GLY A 90 -10.19 -11.15 -8.65
N VAL A 91 -10.26 -10.86 -7.35
CA VAL A 91 -9.52 -9.76 -6.71
C VAL A 91 -8.49 -10.34 -5.76
N ASP A 92 -7.21 -10.05 -6.04
CA ASP A 92 -6.06 -10.54 -5.28
C ASP A 92 -5.95 -9.83 -3.92
N VAL A 93 -5.19 -10.42 -2.99
CA VAL A 93 -4.91 -9.82 -1.67
C VAL A 93 -3.43 -9.56 -1.55
N GLY A 94 -3.07 -8.32 -1.22
CA GLY A 94 -1.70 -7.95 -0.91
C GLY A 94 -1.57 -7.45 0.53
N VAL A 95 -0.37 -7.52 1.09
CA VAL A 95 -0.02 -6.92 2.38
C VAL A 95 1.13 -5.96 2.17
N ALA A 96 1.11 -4.82 2.86
CA ALA A 96 2.25 -3.91 2.93
C ALA A 96 2.52 -3.49 4.37
N VAL A 97 3.80 -3.45 4.76
CA VAL A 97 4.23 -3.20 6.14
C VAL A 97 4.77 -1.78 6.28
N LEU A 98 4.09 -0.97 7.08
CA LEU A 98 4.62 0.28 7.61
C LEU A 98 5.51 -0.08 8.81
N LEU A 99 6.80 -0.31 8.55
CA LEU A 99 7.79 -0.55 9.59
C LEU A 99 8.15 0.76 10.28
N GLU A 100 7.69 0.94 11.52
CA GLU A 100 7.99 2.08 12.37
C GLU A 100 9.15 1.76 13.30
N SER A 101 10.22 2.55 13.21
CA SER A 101 11.35 2.47 14.14
C SER A 101 11.06 3.12 15.49
N ALA A 102 11.87 2.80 16.51
CA ALA A 102 11.72 3.32 17.87
C ALA A 102 11.81 4.86 17.98
N ASN A 103 12.37 5.52 16.96
CA ASN A 103 12.41 6.98 16.85
C ASN A 103 11.47 7.53 15.77
N GLN A 104 10.31 6.86 15.59
CA GLN A 104 9.15 7.33 14.82
C GLN A 104 9.48 7.69 13.37
N ARG A 105 10.27 6.82 12.71
CA ARG A 105 10.49 6.87 11.26
C ARG A 105 9.95 5.62 10.60
N LEU A 106 9.32 5.80 9.45
CA LEU A 106 8.78 4.73 8.60
C LEU A 106 9.75 4.37 7.47
N LEU A 107 9.94 3.08 7.22
CA LEU A 107 10.66 2.62 6.03
C LEU A 107 9.76 2.67 4.79
N LEU A 108 10.25 3.31 3.73
CA LEU A 108 9.71 3.18 2.37
C LEU A 108 10.80 2.66 1.43
N THR A 109 10.41 1.82 0.47
CA THR A 109 11.23 1.30 -0.62
C THR A 109 10.79 1.90 -1.94
N ARG A 110 11.74 2.19 -2.82
CA ARG A 110 11.49 2.58 -4.20
C ARG A 110 11.55 1.32 -5.06
N ARG A 111 10.46 1.01 -5.73
CA ARG A 111 10.36 -0.14 -6.63
C ARG A 111 11.42 -0.08 -7.73
N ALA A 112 12.06 -1.19 -8.04
CA ALA A 112 13.05 -1.29 -9.10
C ALA A 112 12.46 -0.86 -10.46
N SER A 113 13.27 -0.19 -11.28
CA SER A 113 12.85 0.36 -12.58
C SER A 113 12.49 -0.73 -13.61
N SER A 114 12.97 -1.96 -13.40
CA SER A 114 12.70 -3.13 -14.22
C SER A 114 11.31 -3.75 -13.99
N LEU A 115 10.62 -3.36 -12.90
CA LEU A 115 9.31 -3.92 -12.55
C LEU A 115 8.22 -3.39 -13.48
N ARG A 116 7.35 -4.29 -13.95
CA ARG A 116 6.28 -3.95 -14.90
C ARG A 116 5.19 -3.05 -14.31
N ILE A 117 4.94 -3.19 -13.00
CA ILE A 117 3.86 -2.49 -12.30
C ILE A 117 4.50 -1.48 -11.35
N PHE A 118 4.16 -0.20 -11.54
CA PHE A 118 4.62 0.93 -10.73
C PHE A 118 6.15 1.00 -10.56
N PRO A 119 6.96 1.00 -11.64
CA PRO A 119 8.41 1.19 -11.52
C PRO A 119 8.74 2.56 -10.92
N ASN A 120 9.81 2.66 -10.13
CA ASN A 120 10.26 3.89 -9.46
C ASN A 120 9.26 4.50 -8.46
N VAL A 121 8.16 3.83 -8.14
CA VAL A 121 7.19 4.31 -7.15
C VAL A 121 7.64 3.90 -5.75
N TRP A 122 7.54 4.84 -4.80
CA TRP A 122 7.80 4.63 -3.39
C TRP A 122 6.59 4.00 -2.70
N VAL A 123 6.81 2.88 -2.02
CA VAL A 123 5.82 2.09 -1.27
C VAL A 123 6.44 1.53 0.02
N PRO A 124 5.65 1.11 1.02
CA PRO A 124 6.17 0.22 2.05
C PRO A 124 6.46 -1.17 1.45
N PRO A 125 7.41 -1.94 2.01
CA PRO A 125 7.64 -3.32 1.60
C PRO A 125 6.36 -4.15 1.63
N GLY A 126 6.13 -4.98 0.63
CA GLY A 126 4.89 -5.74 0.54
C GLY A 126 4.62 -6.43 -0.79
N GLY A 127 3.86 -7.52 -0.71
CA GLY A 127 3.51 -8.35 -1.84
C GLY A 127 2.25 -9.16 -1.60
N HIS A 128 2.14 -10.30 -2.27
CA HIS A 128 0.95 -11.14 -2.23
C HIS A 128 0.91 -11.99 -0.95
N VAL A 129 -0.29 -12.22 -0.44
CA VAL A 129 -0.49 -13.21 0.65
C VAL A 129 -0.54 -14.60 0.05
N GLU A 130 0.31 -15.51 0.54
CA GLU A 130 0.36 -16.90 0.08
C GLU A 130 -0.64 -17.80 0.81
N LEU A 131 -0.91 -18.98 0.26
CA LEU A 131 -1.79 -19.95 0.90
C LEU A 131 -1.25 -20.38 2.27
N ASP A 132 -2.18 -20.57 3.20
CA ASP A 132 -1.93 -21.02 4.57
C ASP A 132 -1.05 -20.04 5.39
N GLU A 133 -0.84 -18.83 4.87
CA GLU A 133 -0.10 -17.74 5.52
C GLU A 133 -1.05 -16.78 6.25
N LYS A 134 -0.62 -16.22 7.39
CA LYS A 134 -1.32 -15.10 8.04
C LYS A 134 -0.84 -13.78 7.45
N LEU A 135 -1.67 -12.74 7.51
CA LEU A 135 -1.29 -11.39 7.04
C LEU A 135 0.02 -10.87 7.63
N LEU A 136 0.25 -11.08 8.94
CA LEU A 136 1.49 -10.65 9.58
C LEU A 136 2.70 -11.45 9.09
N ASP A 137 2.55 -12.77 8.91
CA ASP A 137 3.62 -13.64 8.44
C ASP A 137 4.03 -13.26 7.01
N ALA A 138 3.03 -13.00 6.14
CA ALA A 138 3.21 -12.46 4.80
C ALA A 138 3.96 -11.13 4.81
N GLY A 139 3.54 -10.19 5.66
CA GLY A 139 4.20 -8.89 5.77
C GLY A 139 5.66 -9.00 6.23
N LEU A 140 5.96 -9.88 7.19
CA LEU A 140 7.33 -10.13 7.66
C LEU A 140 8.20 -10.84 6.62
N ARG A 141 7.62 -11.75 5.83
CA ARG A 141 8.29 -12.40 4.69
C ARG A 141 8.68 -11.36 3.63
N GLU A 142 7.72 -10.56 3.17
CA GLU A 142 7.94 -9.52 2.14
C GLU A 142 8.95 -8.47 2.63
N LEU A 143 8.86 -8.05 3.90
CA LEU A 143 9.86 -7.17 4.50
C LEU A 143 11.27 -7.76 4.40
N ARG A 144 11.41 -9.06 4.69
CA ARG A 144 12.71 -9.76 4.61
C ARG A 144 13.18 -9.93 3.17
N GLU A 145 12.29 -10.30 2.25
CA GLU A 145 12.61 -10.53 0.84
C GLU A 145 13.08 -9.25 0.16
N GLU A 146 12.34 -8.15 0.32
CA GLU A 146 12.66 -6.88 -0.33
C GLU A 146 13.83 -6.12 0.32
N THR A 147 13.97 -6.20 1.64
CA THR A 147 14.88 -5.31 2.40
C THR A 147 16.00 -6.02 3.14
N GLY A 148 15.93 -7.35 3.25
CA GLY A 148 16.84 -8.16 4.06
C GLY A 148 16.63 -8.03 5.57
N LEU A 149 15.73 -7.17 6.03
CA LEU A 149 15.45 -6.99 7.45
C LEU A 149 14.74 -8.21 8.02
N LYS A 150 15.38 -8.85 8.99
CA LYS A 150 14.78 -9.88 9.82
C LYS A 150 14.55 -9.30 11.21
N LEU A 151 13.29 -9.29 11.64
CA LEU A 151 12.90 -8.85 12.97
C LEU A 151 12.63 -10.07 13.83
N ASP A 152 13.24 -10.13 15.01
CA ASP A 152 12.91 -11.14 15.98
C ASP A 152 11.66 -10.72 16.77
N PRO A 153 10.87 -11.66 17.35
CA PRO A 153 9.65 -11.31 18.08
C PRO A 153 9.85 -10.29 19.20
N GLU A 154 11.05 -10.24 19.79
CA GLU A 154 11.43 -9.26 20.81
C GLU A 154 11.64 -7.84 20.27
N ASP A 155 12.01 -7.69 19.00
CA ASP A 155 12.13 -6.39 18.34
C ASP A 155 10.76 -5.76 18.08
N ILE A 156 9.71 -6.56 17.97
CA ILE A 156 8.36 -6.09 17.64
C ILE A 156 7.66 -5.63 18.92
N SER A 157 7.38 -4.33 19.02
CA SER A 157 6.67 -3.76 20.16
C SER A 157 5.15 -3.89 20.02
N SER A 158 4.62 -3.72 18.80
CA SER A 158 3.21 -3.92 18.50
C SER A 158 2.96 -4.12 17.01
N THR A 159 1.83 -4.75 16.68
CA THR A 159 1.36 -4.93 15.30
C THR A 159 -0.11 -4.53 15.21
N ARG A 160 -0.49 -3.79 14.17
CA ARG A 160 -1.87 -3.34 13.98
C ARG A 160 -2.23 -3.25 12.50
N LEU A 161 -3.41 -3.75 12.13
CA LEU A 161 -4.00 -3.45 10.83
C LEU A 161 -4.50 -1.99 10.84
N LEU A 162 -3.93 -1.15 9.96
CA LEU A 162 -4.30 0.27 9.86
C LEU A 162 -5.52 0.49 8.98
N GLY A 163 -5.53 -0.14 7.80
CA GLY A 163 -6.53 0.13 6.78
C GLY A 163 -6.37 -0.78 5.56
N LEU A 164 -7.35 -0.68 4.67
CA LEU A 164 -7.44 -1.44 3.44
C LEU A 164 -7.51 -0.49 2.25
N TRP A 165 -6.88 -0.87 1.15
CA TRP A 165 -6.86 -0.09 -0.08
C TRP A 165 -7.28 -0.92 -1.29
N GLU A 166 -8.35 -0.52 -1.97
CA GLU A 166 -8.76 -1.08 -3.26
C GLU A 166 -7.86 -0.51 -4.35
N SER A 167 -6.93 -1.32 -4.83
CA SER A 167 -5.93 -0.95 -5.84
C SER A 167 -6.25 -1.59 -7.17
N VAL A 168 -6.12 -0.81 -8.25
CA VAL A 168 -6.29 -1.29 -9.62
C VAL A 168 -5.10 -0.82 -10.44
N TYR A 169 -4.63 -1.68 -11.35
CA TYR A 169 -3.59 -1.33 -12.31
C TYR A 169 -4.07 -1.62 -13.74
N PRO A 170 -3.91 -0.69 -14.70
CA PRO A 170 -3.44 0.69 -14.52
C PRO A 170 -4.33 1.51 -13.54
N PRO A 171 -3.79 2.55 -12.88
CA PRO A 171 -4.49 3.26 -11.80
C PRO A 171 -5.64 4.16 -12.26
N MET A 172 -5.77 4.42 -13.56
CA MET A 172 -6.79 5.27 -14.18
C MET A 172 -7.14 4.72 -15.57
N LEU A 173 -8.38 4.94 -16.03
CA LEU A 173 -8.82 4.48 -17.36
C LEU A 173 -8.08 5.16 -18.53
N SER A 174 -7.58 6.38 -18.32
CA SER A 174 -6.71 7.09 -19.28
C SER A 174 -5.40 6.37 -19.57
N HIS A 175 -4.95 5.48 -18.67
CA HIS A 175 -3.78 4.62 -18.84
C HIS A 175 -4.12 3.23 -19.40
N GLY A 176 -5.40 2.97 -19.69
CA GLY A 176 -5.90 1.72 -20.23
C GLY A 176 -6.84 0.96 -19.29
N LEU A 177 -7.43 -0.11 -19.81
CA LEU A 177 -8.39 -0.93 -19.06
C LEU A 177 -7.71 -1.72 -17.91
N PRO A 178 -8.42 -1.97 -16.80
CA PRO A 178 -7.89 -2.72 -15.65
C PRO A 178 -7.30 -4.09 -16.02
N GLN A 179 -6.10 -4.36 -15.53
CA GLN A 179 -5.37 -5.62 -15.70
C GLN A 179 -5.11 -6.36 -14.39
N ARG A 180 -5.04 -5.63 -13.27
CA ARG A 180 -4.90 -6.16 -11.91
C ARG A 180 -5.87 -5.46 -10.98
N HIS A 181 -6.41 -6.20 -10.03
CA HIS A 181 -7.29 -5.68 -9.00
C HIS A 181 -6.94 -6.36 -7.68
N HIS A 182 -6.64 -5.56 -6.67
CA HIS A 182 -6.21 -6.01 -5.36
C HIS A 182 -6.93 -5.28 -4.24
N VAL A 183 -7.08 -5.96 -3.10
CA VAL A 183 -7.20 -5.28 -1.80
C VAL A 183 -5.86 -5.39 -1.08
N VAL A 184 -5.24 -4.24 -0.80
CA VAL A 184 -3.96 -4.15 -0.06
C VAL A 184 -4.26 -3.91 1.42
N THR A 185 -3.75 -4.76 2.30
CA THR A 185 -3.84 -4.60 3.75
C THR A 185 -2.60 -3.87 4.26
N TYR A 186 -2.77 -2.71 4.88
CA TYR A 186 -1.65 -1.95 5.47
C TYR A 186 -1.48 -2.30 6.94
N MET A 187 -0.37 -2.94 7.28
CA MET A 187 -0.01 -3.34 8.63
C MET A 187 1.01 -2.34 9.21
N LEU A 188 0.71 -1.72 10.34
CA LEU A 188 1.70 -1.00 11.14
C LEU A 188 2.45 -2.01 12.01
N LEU A 189 3.77 -1.99 11.91
CA LEU A 189 4.65 -2.79 12.72
C LEU A 189 5.63 -1.87 13.44
N SER A 190 5.42 -1.68 14.75
CA SER A 190 6.29 -0.86 15.57
C SER A 190 7.45 -1.69 16.09
N CYS A 191 8.67 -1.19 15.92
CA CYS A 191 9.93 -1.84 16.25
C CYS A 191 10.61 -1.11 17.42
N ARG A 192 11.30 -1.88 18.28
CA ARG A 192 12.13 -1.37 19.39
C ARG A 192 13.49 -0.86 18.94
N LEU A 193 13.91 -1.17 17.71
CA LEU A 193 15.17 -0.72 17.14
C LEU A 193 15.01 0.66 16.50
N THR A 194 16.05 1.49 16.63
CA THR A 194 16.12 2.78 15.94
C THR A 194 16.33 2.58 14.44
N HIS A 195 15.96 3.57 13.62
CA HIS A 195 16.20 3.50 12.18
C HIS A 195 17.69 3.31 11.83
N GLN A 196 18.64 3.80 12.65
CA GLN A 196 20.07 3.62 12.40
C GLN A 196 20.52 2.17 12.59
N GLN A 197 19.99 1.49 13.61
CA GLN A 197 20.23 0.06 13.82
C GLN A 197 19.66 -0.76 12.66
N LEU A 198 18.41 -0.47 12.27
CA LEU A 198 17.77 -1.12 11.12
C LEU A 198 18.52 -0.83 9.80
N GLN A 199 18.92 0.42 9.57
CA GLN A 199 19.69 0.84 8.39
C GLN A 199 20.98 0.04 8.23
N SER A 200 21.69 -0.27 9.32
CA SER A 200 22.92 -1.06 9.27
C SER A 200 22.70 -2.52 8.82
N CYS A 201 21.48 -3.02 9.03
CA CYS A 201 21.06 -4.37 8.70
C CYS A 201 20.39 -4.48 7.31
N LEU A 202 20.11 -3.36 6.63
CA LEU A 202 19.47 -3.38 5.31
C LEU A 202 20.33 -4.16 4.31
N ARG A 203 19.70 -5.11 3.61
CA ARG A 203 20.23 -5.85 2.46
C ARG A 203 19.11 -5.94 1.41
N PRO A 204 18.76 -4.82 0.76
CA PRO A 204 17.67 -4.80 -0.22
C PRO A 204 17.95 -5.71 -1.41
N GLU A 205 16.91 -6.35 -1.94
CA GLU A 205 16.99 -7.15 -3.16
C GLU A 205 16.94 -6.22 -4.39
N PRO A 206 18.04 -6.04 -5.15
CA PRO A 206 18.10 -5.08 -6.26
C PRO A 206 17.14 -5.41 -7.41
N GLY A 207 16.66 -6.65 -7.52
CA GLY A 207 15.58 -7.02 -8.44
C GLY A 207 14.23 -6.38 -8.11
N GLU A 208 14.03 -5.95 -6.86
CA GLU A 208 12.75 -5.46 -6.35
C GLU A 208 12.81 -4.02 -5.86
N VAL A 209 13.94 -3.62 -5.27
CA VAL A 209 14.15 -2.34 -4.60
C VAL A 209 15.36 -1.61 -5.20
N SER A 210 15.14 -0.38 -5.64
CA SER A 210 16.19 0.52 -6.15
C SER A 210 16.58 1.64 -5.17
N GLY A 211 15.88 1.76 -4.05
CA GLY A 211 16.20 2.75 -3.02
C GLY A 211 15.37 2.59 -1.74
N CYS A 212 15.88 3.10 -0.63
CA CYS A 212 15.22 3.07 0.68
C CYS A 212 15.29 4.45 1.36
N VAL A 213 14.23 4.81 2.09
CA VAL A 213 14.20 6.04 2.90
C VAL A 213 13.50 5.81 4.23
N TRP A 214 14.02 6.45 5.28
CA TRP A 214 13.39 6.52 6.60
C TRP A 214 12.64 7.84 6.76
N ALA A 215 11.34 7.82 6.45
CA ALA A 215 10.46 8.97 6.49
C ALA A 215 10.09 9.33 7.94
N ASP A 216 10.45 10.53 8.38
CA ASP A 216 9.95 11.08 9.65
C ASP A 216 8.57 11.73 9.48
N VAL A 217 7.99 12.14 10.61
CA VAL A 217 6.69 12.82 10.68
C VAL A 217 6.61 14.03 9.74
N GLY A 218 7.69 14.81 9.61
CA GLY A 218 7.72 15.99 8.76
C GLY A 218 7.60 15.64 7.27
N LEU A 219 8.39 14.67 6.81
CA LEU A 219 8.31 14.17 5.44
C LEU A 219 6.94 13.56 5.15
N VAL A 220 6.42 12.76 6.08
CA VAL A 220 5.10 12.12 5.92
C VAL A 220 3.98 13.15 5.79
N LYS A 221 4.00 14.23 6.59
CA LYS A 221 3.04 15.34 6.45
C LYS A 221 3.11 15.99 5.06
N ALA A 222 4.31 16.21 4.53
CA ALA A 222 4.49 16.75 3.19
C ALA A 222 3.91 15.81 2.11
N ILE A 223 4.21 14.50 2.20
CA ILE A 223 3.70 13.47 1.28
C ILE A 223 2.17 13.43 1.28
N VAL A 224 1.55 13.39 2.46
CA VAL A 224 0.09 13.26 2.61
C VAL A 224 -0.64 14.51 2.12
N SER A 225 0.00 15.69 2.19
CA SER A 225 -0.58 16.93 1.64
C SER A 225 -0.68 16.94 0.11
N ALA A 226 0.12 16.10 -0.58
CA ALA A 226 0.11 15.99 -2.03
C ALA A 226 -0.94 14.98 -2.50
N VAL A 227 -2.22 15.30 -2.34
CA VAL A 227 -3.33 14.40 -2.72
C VAL A 227 -3.36 14.19 -4.23
N ASP A 228 -3.44 12.93 -4.67
CA ASP A 228 -3.50 12.60 -6.09
C ASP A 228 -4.89 12.96 -6.67
N GLY A 229 -4.91 13.60 -7.83
CA GLY A 229 -6.15 14.08 -8.48
C GLY A 229 -6.60 15.48 -8.04
N GLU A 230 -5.88 16.12 -7.10
CA GLU A 230 -6.12 17.49 -6.67
C GLU A 230 -5.04 18.44 -7.21
N GLU A 231 -5.39 19.72 -7.40
CA GLU A 231 -4.50 20.77 -7.89
C GLU A 231 -3.92 21.65 -6.78
N ASP A 232 -4.28 21.39 -5.52
CA ASP A 232 -3.90 22.21 -4.37
C ASP A 232 -2.37 22.30 -4.20
N ALA A 233 -1.91 23.35 -3.53
CA ALA A 233 -0.50 23.51 -3.23
C ALA A 233 -0.04 22.46 -2.20
N VAL A 234 1.13 21.86 -2.43
CA VAL A 234 1.76 20.95 -1.47
C VAL A 234 2.16 21.73 -0.22
N CYS A 235 1.78 21.23 0.95
CA CYS A 235 2.15 21.82 2.23
C CYS A 235 3.46 21.18 2.75
N VAL A 236 4.58 21.87 2.57
CA VAL A 236 5.88 21.44 3.09
C VAL A 236 6.13 22.12 4.44
N PRO A 237 6.33 21.37 5.54
CA PRO A 237 6.67 21.95 6.84
C PRO A 237 7.91 22.85 6.76
N ALA A 238 7.88 24.01 7.42
CA ALA A 238 8.95 25.01 7.32
C ALA A 238 10.30 24.53 7.87
N ASP A 239 10.28 23.57 8.78
CA ASP A 239 11.43 22.93 9.42
C ASP A 239 11.97 21.73 8.63
N LEU A 240 11.26 21.26 7.59
CA LEU A 240 11.71 20.14 6.77
C LEU A 240 12.82 20.60 5.80
N PRO A 241 13.95 19.87 5.70
CA PRO A 241 15.01 20.24 4.77
C PRO A 241 14.55 20.12 3.31
N ARG A 242 15.16 20.89 2.42
CA ARG A 242 14.82 20.86 0.97
C ARG A 242 15.12 19.51 0.31
N SER A 243 16.08 18.77 0.85
CA SER A 243 16.43 17.43 0.41
C SER A 243 16.70 16.52 1.60
N ILE A 244 16.45 15.23 1.40
CA ILE A 244 16.66 14.18 2.40
C ILE A 244 17.65 13.14 1.89
N SER A 245 18.32 12.46 2.82
CA SER A 245 19.16 11.31 2.48
C SER A 245 18.30 10.13 2.07
N VAL A 246 18.67 9.51 0.95
CA VAL A 246 18.11 8.26 0.45
C VAL A 246 19.24 7.25 0.30
N THR A 247 18.96 6.00 0.63
CA THR A 247 19.87 4.90 0.30
C THR A 247 19.55 4.43 -1.11
N GLU A 248 20.48 4.59 -2.04
CA GLU A 248 20.38 4.05 -3.40
C GLU A 248 20.88 2.60 -3.42
N VAL A 249 20.23 1.74 -4.21
CA VAL A 249 20.59 0.34 -4.39
C VAL A 249 21.04 0.13 -5.82
N SER A 250 22.29 -0.27 -6.04
CA SER A 250 22.80 -0.60 -7.37
C SER A 250 22.25 -1.95 -7.87
N PRO A 251 22.30 -2.24 -9.18
CA PRO A 251 21.94 -3.56 -9.71
C PRO A 251 22.75 -4.72 -9.11
N GLU A 252 23.97 -4.45 -8.62
CA GLU A 252 24.85 -5.39 -7.92
C GLU A 252 24.54 -5.52 -6.42
N GLY A 253 23.57 -4.76 -5.90
CA GLY A 253 23.19 -4.73 -4.49
C GLY A 253 24.07 -3.83 -3.62
N GLU A 254 24.92 -2.98 -4.21
CA GLU A 254 25.72 -2.02 -3.46
C GLU A 254 24.86 -0.85 -2.96
N LEU A 255 25.10 -0.43 -1.72
CA LEU A 255 24.38 0.67 -1.09
C LEU A 255 25.21 1.95 -1.12
N SER A 256 24.61 3.04 -1.57
CA SER A 256 25.20 4.37 -1.52
C SER A 256 24.19 5.40 -1.00
N GLU A 257 24.68 6.52 -0.47
CA GLU A 257 23.81 7.60 0.00
C GLU A 257 23.70 8.69 -1.08
N SER A 258 22.48 9.12 -1.37
CA SER A 258 22.18 10.25 -2.24
C SER A 258 21.32 11.29 -1.52
N LYS A 259 21.23 12.50 -2.10
CA LYS A 259 20.30 13.54 -1.65
C LYS A 259 19.15 13.66 -2.65
N MET A 260 17.93 13.46 -2.19
CA MET A 260 16.72 13.58 -2.99
C MET A 260 15.90 14.80 -2.57
N PRO A 261 15.45 15.66 -3.50
CA PRO A 261 14.55 16.76 -3.17
C PRO A 261 13.24 16.25 -2.55
N VAL A 262 12.77 16.88 -1.47
CA VAL A 262 11.51 16.50 -0.80
C VAL A 262 10.32 16.52 -1.75
N LEU A 263 10.32 17.44 -2.72
CA LEU A 263 9.24 17.57 -3.69
C LEU A 263 9.06 16.33 -4.58
N VAL A 264 10.08 15.48 -4.76
CA VAL A 264 9.94 14.21 -5.48
C VAL A 264 8.93 13.29 -4.78
N PHE A 265 8.98 13.22 -3.46
CA PHE A 265 8.02 12.43 -2.66
C PHE A 265 6.61 13.02 -2.68
N CYS A 266 6.48 14.29 -3.07
CA CYS A 266 5.22 15.02 -3.19
C CYS A 266 4.67 15.01 -4.62
N ASN A 267 5.32 14.33 -5.57
CA ASN A 267 4.77 14.16 -6.91
C ASN A 267 3.41 13.45 -6.85
N ARG A 268 2.54 13.81 -7.79
CA ARG A 268 1.19 13.23 -7.93
C ARG A 268 1.16 12.19 -9.05
N ALA A 269 0.22 11.26 -8.96
CA ALA A 269 -0.08 10.34 -10.06
C ALA A 269 -0.54 11.16 -11.29
N PRO A 270 0.15 11.09 -12.44
CA PRO A 270 -0.22 11.86 -13.61
C PRO A 270 -1.51 11.31 -14.23
N ALA A 271 -2.39 12.22 -14.66
CA ALA A 271 -3.66 11.84 -15.30
C ALA A 271 -3.44 11.12 -16.64
N GLU A 272 -2.37 11.47 -17.37
CA GLU A 272 -2.00 10.92 -18.67
C GLU A 272 -0.47 10.85 -18.78
N GLY A 273 0.03 10.05 -19.73
CA GLY A 273 1.47 9.93 -20.00
C GLY A 273 2.17 8.89 -19.12
N GLU A 274 3.49 8.97 -19.07
CA GLU A 274 4.30 8.05 -18.26
C GLU A 274 4.17 8.38 -16.76
N ASP A 275 4.27 7.34 -15.91
CA ASP A 275 4.33 7.55 -14.46
C ASP A 275 5.63 8.26 -14.08
N VAL A 276 5.62 8.95 -12.94
CA VAL A 276 6.78 9.67 -12.40
C VAL A 276 7.22 9.05 -11.08
N GLU A 277 8.48 9.27 -10.69
CA GLU A 277 8.92 8.91 -9.34
C GLU A 277 8.07 9.68 -8.31
N ARG A 278 7.31 8.94 -7.51
CA ARG A 278 6.35 9.47 -6.53
C ARG A 278 6.07 8.45 -5.43
N VAL A 279 5.41 8.87 -4.37
CA VAL A 279 4.79 7.95 -3.41
C VAL A 279 3.46 7.46 -3.96
N SER A 280 3.19 6.15 -3.86
CA SER A 280 1.93 5.59 -4.40
C SER A 280 0.71 6.14 -3.66
N THR A 281 -0.43 6.22 -4.36
CA THR A 281 -1.69 6.76 -3.80
C THR A 281 -2.16 5.99 -2.56
N GLY A 282 -2.07 4.65 -2.60
CA GLY A 282 -2.37 3.80 -1.44
C GLY A 282 -1.39 4.02 -0.28
N THR A 283 -0.12 4.30 -0.57
CA THR A 283 0.87 4.62 0.45
C THR A 283 0.57 5.96 1.11
N LYS A 284 0.19 7.00 0.34
CA LYS A 284 -0.27 8.28 0.90
C LYS A 284 -1.44 8.08 1.87
N TYR A 285 -2.40 7.23 1.53
CA TYR A 285 -3.50 6.85 2.42
C TYR A 285 -3.00 6.14 3.70
N ALA A 286 -2.11 5.16 3.59
CA ALA A 286 -1.60 4.44 4.76
C ALA A 286 -0.79 5.36 5.71
N LEU A 287 -0.02 6.28 5.13
CA LEU A 287 0.71 7.31 5.85
C LEU A 287 -0.22 8.29 6.58
N GLU A 288 -1.34 8.68 5.96
CA GLU A 288 -2.39 9.48 6.60
C GLU A 288 -2.97 8.76 7.83
N LEU A 289 -3.23 7.44 7.71
CA LEU A 289 -3.70 6.63 8.83
C LEU A 289 -2.67 6.55 9.95
N TRP A 290 -1.38 6.40 9.62
CA TRP A 290 -0.30 6.42 10.61
C TRP A 290 -0.26 7.74 11.38
N LEU A 291 -0.35 8.90 10.70
CA LEU A 291 -0.41 10.21 11.37
C LEU A 291 -1.56 10.28 12.40
N LYS A 292 -2.75 9.77 12.05
CA LYS A 292 -3.91 9.70 12.96
C LYS A 292 -3.63 8.85 14.21
N THR A 293 -2.80 7.81 14.10
CA THR A 293 -2.40 7.00 15.27
C THR A 293 -1.52 7.77 16.26
N LEU A 294 -0.67 8.68 15.76
CA LEU A 294 0.16 9.54 16.59
C LEU A 294 -0.70 10.56 17.33
N GLU A 295 -1.62 11.23 16.65
CA GLU A 295 -2.55 12.20 17.24
C GLU A 295 -3.41 11.58 18.36
N ALA A 296 -3.92 10.37 18.12
CA ALA A 296 -4.69 9.63 19.13
C ALA A 296 -3.85 9.24 20.36
N SER A 297 -2.53 9.08 20.21
CA SER A 297 -1.62 8.79 21.31
C SER A 297 -1.32 10.05 22.13
N PHE A 298 -1.14 11.21 21.48
CA PHE A 298 -0.97 12.51 22.15
C PHE A 298 -2.21 12.94 22.94
N ASN A 299 -3.41 12.64 22.44
CA ASN A 299 -4.66 12.99 23.14
C ASN A 299 -4.96 12.07 24.35
N LYS A 300 -4.22 10.98 24.53
CA LYS A 300 -4.35 10.04 25.66
C LYS A 300 -3.28 10.22 26.74
N SER A 301 -2.24 11.00 26.47
CA SER A 301 -1.15 11.36 27.40
C SER A 301 -1.42 12.70 28.06
#